data_AF-A0A1H9S3L0-F1
#
_entry.id   AF-A0A1H9S3L0-F1
#
_cell.length_a   1.000
_cell.length_b   1.000
_cell.length_c   1.000
_cell.angle_alpha   90.00
_cell.angle_beta   90.00
_cell.angle_gamma   90.00
#
_symmetry.space_group_name_H-M   'P 1'
#
loop_
_entity.id
_entity.type
_entity.pdbx_description
1 polymer ?
#
loop_
_entity_poly.entity_id
_entity_poly.type
_entity_poly.pdbx_seq_one_letter_code
_entity_poly.pdbx_strand_id
1 'polypeptide(L)'
;GYGNDTGFRDGLTELGLIYAVGVQGTTTVWPEGEAPLPPKPWKGVGRKPRLLRRDAEHRPVSVKALALGLPASAYRTVTWRQGSNTALSGRFAAVRVRAAHRDQQRTAVRDEEWLLIEWPEGQQEPEKYVLSTLPADTSLERLVAVTRMRWRIERDYQELKQEFGLAHYEGRGWRGFHHHASLCIAAYGFLVAERLRHPDTQKNATLRPPSALPQEYVPRGRSAAPASSTQLDHDLALADRPAAGEPSRSLSVLRTEK
;
A
#
# COMPACT_ATOMS: atom_id res chain seq x y z
N GLY A 1 5.07 10.68 4.52
CA GLY A 1 4.33 9.42 4.39
C GLY A 1 5.27 8.25 4.61
N TYR A 2 4.77 7.01 4.58
CA TYR A 2 5.59 5.80 4.78
C TYR A 2 6.77 5.69 3.82
N GLY A 3 6.69 6.30 2.63
CA GLY A 3 7.78 6.31 1.66
C GLY A 3 9.08 6.95 2.14
N ASN A 4 9.10 7.74 3.22
CA ASN A 4 10.35 8.26 3.79
C ASN A 4 11.12 7.20 4.56
N ASP A 5 10.41 6.23 5.13
CA ASP A 5 11.00 5.14 5.88
C ASP A 5 11.76 4.21 4.93
N THR A 6 13.06 4.08 5.16
CA THR A 6 13.91 3.24 4.30
C THR A 6 13.67 1.77 4.53
N GLY A 7 13.39 1.35 5.77
CA GLY A 7 13.06 -0.04 6.09
C GLY A 7 11.75 -0.47 5.43
N PHE A 8 10.78 0.44 5.32
CA PHE A 8 9.55 0.20 4.57
C PHE A 8 9.83 -0.07 3.08
N ARG A 9 10.65 0.77 2.43
CA ARG A 9 11.01 0.58 1.00
C ARG A 9 11.86 -0.68 0.78
N ASP A 10 12.80 -0.94 1.67
CA ASP A 10 13.63 -2.15 1.65
C ASP A 10 12.73 -3.40 1.79
N GLY A 11 11.76 -3.39 2.72
CA GLY A 11 10.81 -4.50 2.89
C GLY A 11 9.90 -4.74 1.68
N LEU A 12 9.45 -3.69 0.97
CA LEU A 12 8.73 -3.85 -0.29
C LEU A 12 9.59 -4.53 -1.36
N THR A 13 10.88 -4.17 -1.41
CA THR A 13 11.85 -4.74 -2.35
C THR A 13 12.14 -6.20 -2.02
N GLU A 14 12.31 -6.55 -0.74
CA GLU A 14 12.49 -7.92 -0.27
C GLU A 14 11.28 -8.82 -0.60
N LEU A 15 10.07 -8.26 -0.60
CA LEU A 15 8.85 -8.94 -1.02
C LEU A 15 8.70 -9.05 -2.56
N GLY A 16 9.65 -8.49 -3.34
CA GLY A 16 9.59 -8.48 -4.80
C GLY A 16 8.51 -7.55 -5.36
N LEU A 17 8.03 -6.58 -4.58
CA LEU A 17 6.96 -5.67 -4.98
C LEU A 17 7.53 -4.42 -5.67
N ILE A 18 7.03 -4.13 -6.87
CA ILE A 18 7.24 -2.84 -7.54
C ILE A 18 6.42 -1.79 -6.80
N TYR A 19 7.02 -0.64 -6.49
CA TYR A 19 6.36 0.41 -5.73
C TYR A 19 6.47 1.78 -6.38
N ALA A 20 5.56 2.67 -5.97
CA ALA A 20 5.63 4.11 -6.19
C ALA A 20 5.14 4.79 -4.89
N VAL A 21 6.05 5.39 -4.14
CA VAL A 21 5.79 5.90 -2.79
C VAL A 21 6.17 7.37 -2.65
N GLY A 22 5.29 8.15 -2.03
CA GLY A 22 5.52 9.57 -1.76
C GLY A 22 6.60 9.78 -0.70
N VAL A 23 7.55 10.66 -1.01
CA VAL A 23 8.66 11.04 -0.13
C VAL A 23 8.65 12.56 0.13
N GLN A 24 9.36 12.98 1.17
CA GLN A 24 9.60 14.38 1.50
C GLN A 24 10.79 14.93 0.71
N GLY A 25 10.80 16.24 0.47
CA GLY A 25 11.92 16.91 -0.18
C GLY A 25 13.25 16.83 0.59
N THR A 26 13.21 16.52 1.89
CA THR A 26 14.38 16.30 2.75
C THR A 26 15.01 14.91 2.58
N THR A 27 14.31 13.96 1.95
CA THR A 27 14.87 12.64 1.62
C THR A 27 16.11 12.83 0.76
N THR A 28 17.20 12.14 1.08
CA THR A 28 18.46 12.26 0.36
C THR A 28 18.61 11.20 -0.71
N VAL A 29 19.17 11.59 -1.86
CA VAL A 29 19.41 10.74 -3.02
C VAL A 29 20.78 11.04 -3.64
N TRP A 30 21.34 10.06 -4.33
CA TRP A 30 22.42 10.28 -5.28
C TRP A 30 21.83 10.60 -6.65
N PRO A 31 22.26 11.71 -7.30
CA PRO A 31 21.88 12.02 -8.67
C PRO A 31 22.24 10.92 -9.67
N GLU A 32 21.71 11.04 -10.88
CA GLU A 32 22.02 10.13 -11.98
C GLU A 32 23.53 10.04 -12.23
N GLY A 33 24.05 8.82 -12.40
CA GLY A 33 25.48 8.58 -12.56
C GLY A 33 26.32 8.67 -11.26
N GLU A 34 25.74 9.13 -10.15
CA GLU A 34 26.41 9.19 -8.86
C GLU A 34 26.05 8.02 -7.94
N ALA A 35 26.98 7.69 -7.05
CA ALA A 35 26.84 6.66 -6.04
C ALA A 35 27.80 6.92 -4.86
N PRO A 36 27.59 6.28 -3.69
CA PRO A 36 28.58 6.31 -2.61
C PRO A 36 29.95 5.82 -3.07
N LEU A 37 31.00 6.34 -2.45
CA LEU A 37 32.38 5.91 -2.74
C LEU A 37 32.60 4.46 -2.28
N PRO A 38 33.44 3.70 -3.01
CA PRO A 38 33.79 2.35 -2.59
C PRO A 38 34.60 2.36 -1.28
N PRO A 39 34.70 1.20 -0.59
CA PRO A 39 35.56 1.04 0.57
C PRO A 39 37.01 1.43 0.24
N LYS A 40 37.77 1.91 1.24
CA LYS A 40 39.19 2.24 1.04
C LYS A 40 39.95 1.00 0.54
N PRO A 41 40.92 1.16 -0.39
CA PRO A 41 41.83 0.08 -0.73
C PRO A 41 42.49 -0.50 0.52
N TRP A 42 42.54 -1.83 0.60
CA TRP A 42 43.13 -2.51 1.75
C TRP A 42 44.66 -2.47 1.66
N LYS A 43 45.31 -2.01 2.74
CA LYS A 43 46.76 -1.85 2.81
C LYS A 43 47.50 -3.08 3.36
N GLY A 44 46.83 -4.24 3.46
CA GLY A 44 47.43 -5.48 3.99
C GLY A 44 47.48 -5.60 5.51
N VAL A 45 47.09 -4.56 6.26
CA VAL A 45 47.09 -4.56 7.73
C VAL A 45 45.67 -4.39 8.27
N GLY A 46 45.32 -5.20 9.27
CA GLY A 46 44.01 -5.16 9.94
C GLY A 46 42.84 -5.64 9.08
N ARG A 47 41.62 -5.42 9.57
CA ARG A 47 40.38 -5.86 8.92
C ARG A 47 40.18 -5.16 7.56
N LYS A 48 39.97 -5.94 6.50
CA LYS A 48 39.65 -5.42 5.15
C LYS A 48 38.42 -4.51 5.20
N PRO A 49 38.51 -3.23 4.76
CA PRO A 49 37.36 -2.34 4.67
C PRO A 49 36.32 -2.92 3.69
N ARG A 50 35.04 -2.88 4.08
CA ARG A 50 33.92 -3.38 3.26
C ARG A 50 32.80 -2.37 3.05
N LEU A 51 32.73 -1.34 3.89
CA LEU A 51 31.62 -0.40 3.90
C LEU A 51 31.84 0.73 2.90
N LEU A 52 30.76 1.15 2.24
CA LEU A 52 30.75 2.31 1.37
C LEU A 52 31.09 3.57 2.15
N ARG A 53 31.48 4.63 1.45
CA ARG A 53 31.92 5.88 2.06
C ARG A 53 31.22 7.08 1.45
N ARG A 54 31.20 8.14 2.24
CA ARG A 54 30.87 9.52 1.86
C ARG A 54 32.00 10.38 2.40
N ASP A 55 32.35 11.45 1.71
CA ASP A 55 33.26 12.48 2.22
C ASP A 55 32.59 13.86 2.18
N ALA A 56 33.33 14.91 2.50
CA ALA A 56 32.75 16.26 2.65
C ALA A 56 32.29 16.82 1.30
N GLU A 57 33.02 16.48 0.24
CA GLU A 57 32.81 16.92 -1.13
C GLU A 57 31.80 16.01 -1.87
N HIS A 58 31.79 14.71 -1.57
CA HIS A 58 30.95 13.70 -2.21
C HIS A 58 29.86 13.19 -1.27
N ARG A 59 28.74 13.93 -1.24
CA ARG A 59 27.59 13.69 -0.38
C ARG A 59 26.29 13.64 -1.20
N PRO A 60 25.29 12.86 -0.78
CA PRO A 60 24.00 12.87 -1.44
C PRO A 60 23.32 14.24 -1.25
N VAL A 61 22.45 14.57 -2.18
CA VAL A 61 21.65 15.79 -2.16
C VAL A 61 20.24 15.51 -1.67
N SER A 62 19.56 16.52 -1.14
CA SER A 62 18.13 16.38 -0.85
C SER A 62 17.34 16.34 -2.17
N VAL A 63 16.23 15.60 -2.18
CA VAL A 63 15.32 15.53 -3.32
C VAL A 63 14.85 16.92 -3.76
N LYS A 64 14.59 17.82 -2.81
CA LYS A 64 14.24 19.22 -3.11
C LYS A 64 15.39 19.96 -3.78
N ALA A 65 16.63 19.83 -3.28
CA ALA A 65 17.78 20.47 -3.89
C ALA A 65 18.04 19.95 -5.31
N LEU A 66 17.91 18.63 -5.51
CA LEU A 66 18.00 18.02 -6.83
C LEU A 66 16.93 18.58 -7.78
N ALA A 67 15.67 18.64 -7.33
CA ALA A 67 14.56 19.17 -8.12
C ALA A 67 14.79 20.64 -8.53
N LEU A 68 15.25 21.49 -7.61
CA LEU A 68 15.56 22.89 -7.91
C LEU A 68 16.74 23.05 -8.87
N GLY A 69 17.67 22.08 -8.91
CA GLY A 69 18.84 22.09 -9.79
C GLY A 69 18.58 21.55 -11.20
N LEU A 70 17.42 20.94 -11.46
CA LEU A 70 17.09 20.44 -12.79
C LEU A 70 16.80 21.58 -13.77
N PRO A 71 17.21 21.46 -15.04
CA PRO A 71 16.90 22.48 -16.05
C PRO A 71 15.39 22.53 -16.30
N ALA A 72 14.88 23.71 -16.65
CA ALA A 72 13.45 23.89 -16.94
C ALA A 72 12.95 22.96 -18.07
N SER A 73 13.80 22.59 -19.02
CA SER A 73 13.50 21.65 -20.11
C SER A 73 13.29 20.20 -19.65
N ALA A 74 13.73 19.83 -18.45
CA ALA A 74 13.44 18.51 -17.87
C ALA A 74 11.97 18.38 -17.43
N TYR A 75 11.29 19.50 -17.19
CA TYR A 75 9.91 19.52 -16.75
C TYR A 75 8.94 19.56 -17.93
N ARG A 76 8.06 18.57 -18.00
CA ARG A 76 7.05 18.42 -19.07
C ARG A 76 5.64 18.43 -18.49
N THR A 77 4.72 19.05 -19.20
CA THR A 77 3.30 18.98 -18.85
C THR A 77 2.74 17.63 -19.29
N VAL A 78 2.16 16.91 -18.34
CA VAL A 78 1.53 15.60 -18.57
C VAL A 78 0.06 15.69 -18.18
N THR A 79 -0.81 15.22 -19.06
CA THR A 79 -2.24 15.09 -18.83
C THR A 79 -2.57 13.62 -18.62
N TRP A 80 -3.13 13.26 -17.45
CA TRP A 80 -3.35 11.84 -17.10
C TRP A 80 -4.82 11.46 -16.94
N ARG A 81 -5.75 12.42 -17.00
CA ARG A 81 -7.19 12.12 -17.00
C ARG A 81 -8.01 13.29 -17.55
N GLN A 82 -9.12 13.02 -18.21
CA GLN A 82 -10.22 13.99 -18.30
C GLN A 82 -10.96 14.04 -16.96
N GLY A 83 -10.88 15.17 -16.25
CA GLY A 83 -11.69 15.41 -15.06
C GLY A 83 -13.16 15.63 -15.41
N SER A 84 -14.03 15.76 -14.41
CA SER A 84 -15.46 16.04 -14.65
C SER A 84 -15.71 17.43 -15.25
N ASN A 85 -14.76 18.37 -15.14
CA ASN A 85 -14.84 19.73 -15.70
C ASN A 85 -13.68 20.07 -16.66
N THR A 86 -12.44 19.65 -16.37
CA THR A 86 -11.26 19.91 -17.22
C THR A 86 -10.27 18.75 -17.14
N ALA A 87 -9.40 18.63 -18.16
CA ALA A 87 -8.32 17.65 -18.13
C ALA A 87 -7.37 17.89 -16.94
N LEU A 88 -7.19 16.87 -16.10
CA LEU A 88 -6.20 16.89 -15.03
C LEU A 88 -4.80 16.79 -15.65
N SER A 89 -4.11 17.92 -15.59
CA SER A 89 -2.75 18.09 -16.07
C SER A 89 -1.87 18.67 -14.96
N GLY A 90 -0.56 18.57 -15.16
CA GLY A 90 0.44 18.98 -14.20
C GLY A 90 1.82 18.86 -14.82
N ARG A 91 2.80 19.53 -14.23
CA ARG A 91 4.15 19.61 -14.77
C ARG A 91 5.10 18.75 -13.94
N PHE A 92 5.82 17.85 -14.61
CA PHE A 92 6.63 16.82 -13.96
C PHE A 92 8.00 16.68 -14.58
N ALA A 93 8.96 16.25 -13.77
CA ALA A 93 10.23 15.70 -14.22
C ALA A 93 10.38 14.28 -13.65
N ALA A 94 11.05 13.41 -14.40
CA ALA A 94 11.45 12.09 -13.92
C ALA A 94 12.94 11.90 -14.19
N VAL A 95 13.68 11.50 -13.16
CA VAL A 95 15.14 11.27 -13.23
C VAL A 95 15.50 9.98 -12.52
N ARG A 96 16.60 9.35 -12.94
CA ARG A 96 17.12 8.14 -12.29
C ARG A 96 18.01 8.55 -11.11
N VAL A 97 17.76 7.97 -9.94
CA VAL A 97 18.48 8.29 -8.71
C VAL A 97 18.75 7.02 -7.91
N ARG A 98 19.62 7.11 -6.91
CA ARG A 98 19.74 6.07 -5.88
C ARG A 98 19.33 6.64 -4.53
N ALA A 99 18.41 5.98 -3.84
CA ALA A 99 18.06 6.38 -2.47
C ALA A 99 19.31 6.36 -1.57
N ALA A 100 19.54 7.44 -0.83
CA ALA A 100 20.74 7.58 -0.01
C ALA A 100 20.35 7.53 1.47
N HIS A 101 20.68 6.43 2.16
CA HIS A 101 20.42 6.29 3.59
C HIS A 101 21.40 5.32 4.22
N ARG A 102 22.12 5.80 5.25
CA ARG A 102 23.15 5.05 6.00
C ARG A 102 24.06 4.25 5.08
N ASP A 103 24.51 4.84 3.97
CA ASP A 103 25.36 4.13 3.00
C ASP A 103 26.66 3.64 3.63
N GLN A 104 27.19 4.36 4.62
CA GLN A 104 28.36 3.96 5.41
C GLN A 104 28.16 2.66 6.22
N GLN A 105 26.95 2.13 6.29
CA GLN A 105 26.63 0.85 6.92
C GLN A 105 26.38 -0.27 5.90
N ARG A 106 26.48 0.02 4.59
CA ARG A 106 26.25 -0.94 3.51
C ARG A 106 27.55 -1.35 2.84
N THR A 107 27.54 -2.55 2.27
CA THR A 107 28.62 -3.09 1.43
C THR A 107 28.32 -3.02 -0.06
N ALA A 108 27.05 -2.81 -0.42
CA ALA A 108 26.58 -2.73 -1.80
C ALA A 108 25.80 -1.43 -2.03
N VAL A 109 26.01 -0.85 -3.21
CA VAL A 109 25.28 0.33 -3.70
C VAL A 109 23.82 -0.06 -3.91
N ARG A 110 22.89 0.87 -3.70
CA ARG A 110 21.47 0.62 -4.01
C ARG A 110 21.24 0.67 -5.51
N ASP A 111 20.25 -0.10 -5.94
CA ASP A 111 19.77 -0.02 -7.31
C ASP A 111 19.21 1.37 -7.62
N GLU A 112 19.19 1.70 -8.89
CA GLU A 112 18.57 2.94 -9.33
C GLU A 112 17.05 2.82 -9.31
N GLU A 113 16.41 3.93 -8.97
CA GLU A 113 14.97 4.10 -8.88
C GLU A 113 14.58 5.38 -9.64
N TRP A 114 13.33 5.47 -10.04
CA TRP A 114 12.75 6.70 -10.57
C TRP A 114 12.45 7.66 -9.43
N LEU A 115 12.89 8.91 -9.57
CA LEU A 115 12.37 10.04 -8.81
C LEU A 115 11.44 10.84 -9.72
N LEU A 116 10.14 10.76 -9.45
CA LEU A 116 9.14 11.62 -10.07
C LEU A 116 8.94 12.87 -9.22
N ILE A 117 9.04 14.02 -9.85
CA ILE A 117 8.93 15.34 -9.23
C ILE A 117 7.74 16.04 -9.85
N GLU A 118 6.83 16.53 -9.02
CA GLU A 118 5.72 17.39 -9.43
C GLU A 118 6.04 18.83 -9.07
N TRP A 119 6.11 19.69 -10.09
CA TRP A 119 6.29 21.12 -9.92
C TRP A 119 5.25 21.88 -10.76
N PRO A 120 4.06 22.15 -10.20
CA PRO A 120 3.01 22.88 -10.90
C PRO A 120 3.48 24.27 -11.35
N GLU A 121 2.88 24.77 -12.42
CA GLU A 121 3.16 26.12 -12.92
C GLU A 121 2.70 27.18 -11.90
N GLY A 122 3.47 28.26 -11.77
CA GLY A 122 3.20 29.34 -10.80
C GLY A 122 3.62 29.06 -9.35
N GLN A 123 4.02 27.82 -9.02
CA GLN A 123 4.53 27.51 -7.69
C GLN A 123 6.02 27.89 -7.56
N GLN A 124 6.39 28.48 -6.42
CA GLN A 124 7.78 28.86 -6.14
C GLN A 124 8.70 27.65 -5.93
N GLU A 125 8.16 26.52 -5.48
CA GLU A 125 8.92 25.32 -5.17
C GLU A 125 8.19 24.05 -5.64
N PRO A 126 8.90 22.93 -5.89
CA PRO A 126 8.27 21.66 -6.20
C PRO A 126 7.47 21.11 -5.03
N GLU A 127 6.29 20.57 -5.31
CA GLU A 127 5.27 20.24 -4.31
C GLU A 127 5.32 18.78 -3.86
N LYS A 128 5.46 17.85 -4.81
CA LYS A 128 5.38 16.40 -4.52
C LYS A 128 6.55 15.64 -5.13
N TYR A 129 6.97 14.61 -4.42
CA TYR A 129 8.08 13.75 -4.80
C TYR A 129 7.71 12.28 -4.59
N VAL A 130 8.06 11.42 -5.53
CA VAL A 130 7.76 10.00 -5.49
C VAL A 130 8.97 9.20 -5.92
N LEU A 131 9.36 8.22 -5.11
CA LEU A 131 10.33 7.19 -5.50
C LEU A 131 9.59 5.99 -6.07
N SER A 132 10.11 5.40 -7.15
CA SER A 132 9.52 4.22 -7.77
C SER A 132 10.55 3.24 -8.33
N THR A 133 10.31 1.96 -8.09
CA THR A 133 11.09 0.84 -8.65
C THR A 133 10.55 0.34 -10.00
N LEU A 134 9.70 1.14 -10.68
CA LEU A 134 9.26 0.83 -12.03
C LEU A 134 10.46 0.66 -12.99
N PRO A 135 10.36 -0.20 -14.03
CA PRO A 135 11.44 -0.45 -14.99
C PRO A 135 12.05 0.83 -15.61
N ALA A 136 13.33 0.79 -15.96
CA ALA A 136 14.08 1.95 -16.46
C ALA A 136 13.61 2.44 -17.86
N ASP A 137 12.84 1.64 -18.59
CA ASP A 137 12.18 1.99 -19.85
C ASP A 137 10.77 2.58 -19.66
N THR A 138 10.33 2.75 -18.41
CA THR A 138 8.99 3.31 -18.11
C THR A 138 8.90 4.77 -18.54
N SER A 139 7.88 5.11 -19.34
CA SER A 139 7.63 6.48 -19.78
C SER A 139 7.18 7.40 -18.64
N LEU A 140 7.39 8.71 -18.81
CA LEU A 140 6.94 9.72 -17.84
C LEU A 140 5.42 9.67 -17.64
N GLU A 141 4.66 9.50 -18.71
CA GLU A 141 3.19 9.41 -18.67
C GLU A 141 2.74 8.21 -17.83
N ARG A 142 3.45 7.07 -17.95
CA ARG A 142 3.16 5.88 -17.16
C ARG A 142 3.52 6.07 -15.68
N LEU A 143 4.65 6.70 -15.38
CA LEU A 143 5.04 7.05 -13.99
C LEU A 143 3.99 7.94 -13.33
N VAL A 144 3.53 8.99 -14.04
CA VAL A 144 2.46 9.87 -13.57
C VAL A 144 1.16 9.09 -13.40
N ALA A 145 0.75 8.27 -14.37
CA ALA A 145 -0.48 7.49 -14.28
C ALA A 145 -0.50 6.54 -13.06
N VAL A 146 0.60 5.82 -12.80
CA VAL A 146 0.73 4.94 -11.62
C VAL A 146 0.67 5.74 -10.33
N THR A 147 1.40 6.85 -10.25
CA THR A 147 1.42 7.72 -9.06
C THR A 147 0.05 8.32 -8.74
N ARG A 148 -0.70 8.70 -9.77
CA ARG A 148 -2.03 9.32 -9.63
C ARG A 148 -3.15 8.31 -9.37
N MET A 149 -2.86 7.01 -9.43
CA MET A 149 -3.82 5.94 -9.19
C MET A 149 -4.35 5.92 -7.76
N ARG A 150 -3.66 6.57 -6.80
CA ARG A 150 -4.11 6.74 -5.41
C ARG A 150 -5.54 7.30 -5.30
N TRP A 151 -5.89 8.31 -6.09
CA TRP A 151 -7.25 8.87 -6.10
C TRP A 151 -8.30 7.83 -6.48
N ARG A 152 -7.95 6.89 -7.37
CA ARG A 152 -8.83 5.79 -7.74
C ARG A 152 -8.99 4.82 -6.58
N ILE A 153 -7.89 4.44 -5.93
CA ILE A 153 -7.91 3.60 -4.73
C ILE A 153 -8.81 4.20 -3.63
N GLU A 154 -8.67 5.50 -3.34
CA GLU A 154 -9.50 6.17 -2.33
C GLU A 154 -10.99 6.16 -2.69
N ARG A 155 -11.32 6.39 -3.96
CA ARG A 155 -12.69 6.28 -4.47
C ARG A 155 -13.21 4.84 -4.40
N ASP A 156 -12.41 3.86 -4.78
CA ASP A 156 -12.78 2.45 -4.75
C ASP A 156 -13.08 2.01 -3.30
N TYR A 157 -12.29 2.49 -2.33
CA TYR A 157 -12.58 2.29 -0.90
C TYR A 157 -13.87 3.00 -0.44
N GLN A 158 -14.18 4.20 -0.95
CA GLN A 158 -15.45 4.86 -0.65
C GLN A 158 -16.62 4.06 -1.19
N GLU A 159 -16.59 3.64 -2.46
CA GLU A 159 -17.64 2.80 -3.07
C GLU A 159 -17.77 1.47 -2.30
N LEU A 160 -16.67 0.79 -1.99
CA LEU A 160 -16.68 -0.44 -1.19
C LEU A 160 -17.37 -0.27 0.18
N LYS A 161 -17.12 0.85 0.87
CA LYS A 161 -17.70 1.12 2.19
C LYS A 161 -19.18 1.49 2.10
N GLN A 162 -19.52 2.44 1.23
CA GLN A 162 -20.87 3.02 1.18
C GLN A 162 -21.86 2.14 0.42
N GLU A 163 -21.46 1.62 -0.74
CA GLU A 163 -22.37 0.91 -1.65
C GLU A 163 -22.36 -0.62 -1.45
N PHE A 164 -21.20 -1.17 -1.08
CA PHE A 164 -21.02 -2.62 -0.93
C PHE A 164 -20.98 -3.09 0.52
N GLY A 165 -21.15 -2.17 1.47
CA GLY A 165 -21.27 -2.50 2.89
C GLY A 165 -20.01 -3.07 3.54
N LEU A 166 -18.81 -2.75 3.02
CA LEU A 166 -17.55 -3.18 3.65
C LEU A 166 -17.45 -2.68 5.11
N ALA A 167 -18.11 -1.57 5.43
CA ALA A 167 -18.18 -1.01 6.78
C ALA A 167 -19.36 -1.54 7.64
N HIS A 168 -20.21 -2.42 7.11
CA HIS A 168 -21.43 -2.91 7.78
C HIS A 168 -21.26 -4.29 8.43
N TYR A 169 -20.02 -4.73 8.67
CA TYR A 169 -19.77 -5.99 9.37
C TYR A 169 -20.00 -5.83 10.88
N GLU A 170 -21.00 -6.54 11.42
CA GLU A 170 -21.37 -6.47 12.85
C GLU A 170 -20.90 -7.68 13.67
N GLY A 171 -20.24 -8.65 13.04
CA GLY A 171 -19.70 -9.83 13.74
C GLY A 171 -18.38 -9.53 14.48
N ARG A 172 -17.93 -10.49 15.30
CA ARG A 172 -16.69 -10.37 16.10
C ARG A 172 -15.56 -11.31 15.68
N GLY A 173 -15.78 -12.14 14.66
CA GLY A 173 -14.83 -13.20 14.28
C GLY A 173 -14.00 -12.82 13.07
N TRP A 174 -12.67 -13.02 13.13
CA TRP A 174 -11.75 -12.78 12.01
C TRP A 174 -12.19 -13.49 10.73
N ARG A 175 -12.56 -14.77 10.82
CA ARG A 175 -13.05 -15.56 9.68
C ARG A 175 -14.34 -14.97 9.09
N GLY A 176 -15.27 -14.52 9.94
CA GLY A 176 -16.51 -13.91 9.50
C GLY A 176 -16.27 -12.57 8.78
N PHE A 177 -15.40 -11.72 9.34
CA PHE A 177 -14.97 -10.49 8.69
C PHE A 177 -14.30 -10.76 7.34
N HIS A 178 -13.40 -11.74 7.29
CA HIS A 178 -12.67 -12.07 6.07
C HIS A 178 -13.60 -12.55 4.96
N HIS A 179 -14.60 -13.37 5.28
CA HIS A 179 -15.64 -13.79 4.34
C HIS A 179 -16.47 -12.59 3.85
N HIS A 180 -16.93 -11.73 4.78
CA HIS A 180 -17.69 -10.52 4.45
C HIS A 180 -16.91 -9.60 3.50
N ALA A 181 -15.67 -9.23 3.89
CA ALA A 181 -14.81 -8.38 3.09
C ALA A 181 -14.53 -8.96 1.70
N SER A 182 -14.28 -10.28 1.62
CA SER A 182 -14.05 -10.97 0.34
C SER A 182 -15.27 -10.90 -0.58
N LEU A 183 -16.48 -11.08 -0.03
CA LEU A 183 -17.73 -10.97 -0.79
C LEU A 183 -17.98 -9.53 -1.26
N CYS A 184 -17.77 -8.52 -0.41
CA CYS A 184 -17.86 -7.11 -0.81
C CYS A 184 -16.91 -6.77 -1.95
N ILE A 185 -15.64 -7.21 -1.85
CA ILE A 185 -14.61 -6.98 -2.88
C ILE A 185 -14.97 -7.71 -4.18
N ALA A 186 -15.47 -8.95 -4.11
CA ALA A 186 -15.89 -9.71 -5.29
C ALA A 186 -17.08 -9.06 -6.01
N ALA A 187 -18.09 -8.61 -5.25
CA ALA A 187 -19.25 -7.90 -5.80
C ALA A 187 -18.83 -6.57 -6.46
N TYR A 188 -17.93 -5.82 -5.82
CA TYR A 188 -17.35 -4.61 -6.40
C TYR A 188 -16.59 -4.91 -7.69
N GLY A 189 -15.74 -5.93 -7.69
CA GLY A 189 -14.98 -6.37 -8.86
C GLY A 189 -15.89 -6.76 -10.03
N PHE A 190 -16.99 -7.46 -9.77
CA PHE A 190 -18.01 -7.76 -10.78
C PHE A 190 -18.59 -6.48 -11.40
N LEU A 191 -19.01 -5.52 -10.56
CA LEU A 191 -19.58 -4.26 -11.04
C LEU A 191 -18.58 -3.41 -11.85
N VAL A 192 -17.32 -3.38 -11.42
CA VAL A 192 -16.25 -2.72 -12.20
C VAL A 192 -16.04 -3.42 -13.54
N ALA A 193 -16.02 -4.75 -13.58
CA ALA A 193 -15.88 -5.51 -14.82
C ALA A 193 -17.04 -5.25 -15.80
N GLU A 194 -18.27 -5.20 -15.30
CA GLU A 194 -19.45 -4.87 -16.11
C GLU A 194 -19.40 -3.43 -16.65
N ARG A 195 -18.98 -2.45 -15.84
CA ARG A 195 -18.76 -1.07 -16.31
C ARG A 195 -17.72 -0.99 -17.43
N LEU A 196 -16.66 -1.80 -17.35
CA LEU A 196 -15.61 -1.83 -18.38
C LEU A 196 -16.06 -2.49 -19.69
N ARG A 197 -17.01 -3.43 -19.64
CA ARG A 197 -17.62 -4.06 -20.83
C ARG A 197 -18.59 -3.13 -21.56
N HIS A 198 -19.16 -2.16 -20.85
CA HIS A 198 -20.16 -1.24 -21.37
C HIS A 198 -19.75 0.23 -21.16
N PRO A 199 -18.69 0.71 -21.84
CA PRO A 199 -18.13 2.04 -21.63
C PRO A 199 -19.10 3.19 -21.98
N ASP A 200 -20.05 2.95 -22.89
CA ASP A 200 -21.02 3.95 -23.35
C ASP A 200 -22.29 4.05 -22.49
N THR A 201 -22.47 3.14 -21.53
CA THR A 201 -23.62 3.21 -20.63
C THR A 201 -23.36 4.26 -19.56
N GLN A 202 -23.76 5.50 -19.86
CA GLN A 202 -23.74 6.61 -18.92
C GLN A 202 -24.34 6.25 -17.56
N LYS A 203 -23.78 6.89 -16.53
CA LYS A 203 -24.25 6.93 -15.13
C LYS A 203 -25.77 6.90 -15.09
N ASN A 204 -26.35 5.88 -14.43
CA ASN A 204 -27.79 5.57 -14.37
C ASN A 204 -28.28 4.57 -15.43
N ALA A 205 -27.56 3.46 -15.64
CA ALA A 205 -28.28 2.23 -15.94
C ALA A 205 -29.19 1.96 -14.74
N THR A 206 -30.49 2.19 -14.92
CA THR A 206 -31.56 1.79 -14.01
C THR A 206 -31.16 0.49 -13.32
N LEU A 207 -31.08 0.50 -11.98
CA LEU A 207 -30.95 -0.72 -11.18
C LEU A 207 -31.91 -1.72 -11.80
N ARG A 208 -31.37 -2.79 -12.41
CA ARG A 208 -32.21 -3.91 -12.82
C ARG A 208 -33.00 -4.30 -11.57
N PRO A 209 -34.34 -4.34 -11.62
CA PRO A 209 -35.10 -4.76 -10.45
C PRO A 209 -34.50 -6.08 -9.98
N PRO A 210 -34.25 -6.25 -8.67
CA PRO A 210 -33.67 -7.48 -8.17
C PRO A 210 -34.49 -8.64 -8.73
N SER A 211 -33.82 -9.63 -9.32
CA SER A 211 -34.50 -10.84 -9.77
C SER A 211 -35.29 -11.37 -8.58
N ALA A 212 -36.62 -11.39 -8.71
CA ALA A 212 -37.48 -11.89 -7.65
C ALA A 212 -36.98 -13.29 -7.28
N LEU A 213 -36.56 -13.45 -6.03
CA LEU A 213 -36.29 -14.78 -5.51
C LEU A 213 -37.60 -15.58 -5.64
N PRO A 214 -37.54 -16.86 -6.05
CA PRO A 214 -38.71 -17.73 -5.99
C PRO A 214 -39.33 -17.64 -4.59
N GLN A 215 -40.66 -17.71 -4.50
CA GLN A 215 -41.38 -17.70 -3.21
C GLN A 215 -40.84 -18.73 -2.21
N GLU A 216 -40.16 -19.77 -2.71
CA GLU A 216 -39.60 -20.87 -1.95
C GLU A 216 -38.11 -20.70 -1.58
N TYR A 217 -37.48 -19.55 -1.86
CA TYR A 217 -36.08 -19.34 -1.51
C TYR A 217 -35.88 -19.28 0.01
N VAL A 218 -35.23 -20.30 0.56
CA VAL A 218 -34.81 -20.35 1.97
C VAL A 218 -33.32 -19.99 2.06
N PRO A 219 -32.95 -18.88 2.72
CA PRO A 219 -31.54 -18.54 2.95
C PRO A 219 -30.86 -19.62 3.79
N ARG A 220 -29.63 -20.02 3.40
CA ARG A 220 -28.83 -20.96 4.20
C ARG A 220 -28.56 -20.34 5.58
N GLY A 221 -29.02 -21.03 6.63
CA GLY A 221 -28.89 -20.60 8.03
C GLY A 221 -30.21 -20.36 8.76
N ARG A 222 -31.35 -20.35 8.05
CA ARG A 222 -32.68 -20.28 8.68
C ARG A 222 -33.15 -21.69 9.05
N SER A 223 -33.04 -22.07 10.32
CA SER A 223 -33.77 -23.23 10.85
C SER A 223 -35.27 -22.95 10.73
N ALA A 224 -36.03 -23.89 10.16
CA ALA A 224 -37.50 -23.83 10.06
C ALA A 224 -38.21 -24.25 11.36
N ALA A 225 -37.49 -24.34 12.48
CA ALA A 225 -38.05 -24.59 13.79
C ALA A 225 -37.73 -23.40 14.71
N PRO A 226 -38.71 -22.55 15.08
CA PRO A 226 -38.54 -21.67 16.21
C PRO A 226 -38.66 -22.56 17.46
N ALA A 227 -37.53 -23.00 18.02
CA ALA A 227 -37.56 -23.48 19.39
C ALA A 227 -37.83 -22.26 20.28
N SER A 228 -39.06 -22.11 20.76
CA SER A 228 -39.38 -21.20 21.86
C SER A 228 -38.68 -21.72 23.12
N SER A 229 -37.48 -21.21 23.43
CA SER A 229 -36.88 -21.44 24.74
C SER A 229 -37.49 -20.46 25.74
N THR A 230 -38.67 -20.79 26.27
CA THR A 230 -39.19 -20.16 27.48
C THR A 230 -38.73 -20.98 28.68
N GLN A 231 -37.46 -20.87 29.03
CA GLN A 231 -36.98 -21.31 30.35
C GLN A 231 -35.67 -20.57 30.64
N LEU A 232 -35.81 -19.38 31.18
CA LEU A 232 -34.80 -18.78 32.06
C LEU A 232 -35.07 -19.38 33.44
N ASP A 233 -34.40 -20.49 33.78
CA ASP A 233 -34.36 -20.93 35.17
C ASP A 233 -33.34 -20.09 35.92
N HIS A 234 -33.86 -19.18 36.75
CA HIS A 234 -33.12 -18.47 37.77
C HIS A 234 -33.18 -19.30 39.08
N ASP A 235 -32.03 -19.87 39.45
CA ASP A 235 -31.62 -20.30 40.78
C ASP A 235 -32.54 -21.25 41.59
N LEU A 236 -32.12 -22.52 41.67
CA LEU A 236 -32.18 -23.26 42.93
C LEU A 236 -30.79 -23.79 43.29
N ALA A 237 -30.33 -23.33 44.44
CA ALA A 237 -29.00 -23.52 44.99
C ALA A 237 -28.89 -24.82 45.82
N LEU A 238 -27.64 -25.31 45.91
CA LEU A 238 -27.04 -26.19 46.93
C LEU A 238 -27.60 -27.62 47.03
N ALA A 239 -26.84 -28.68 47.34
CA ALA A 239 -25.43 -29.03 47.41
C ALA A 239 -25.45 -30.53 47.76
N ASP A 240 -24.62 -31.38 47.14
CA ASP A 240 -23.71 -32.29 47.87
C ASP A 240 -22.86 -33.14 46.92
N ARG A 241 -21.59 -33.28 47.27
CA ARG A 241 -20.64 -34.23 46.67
C ARG A 241 -20.74 -35.59 47.38
N PRO A 242 -20.23 -36.67 46.76
CA PRO A 242 -18.91 -37.12 47.20
C PRO A 242 -17.93 -37.45 46.06
N ALA A 243 -16.67 -37.53 46.45
CA ALA A 243 -15.47 -37.56 45.63
C ALA A 243 -14.91 -38.98 45.36
N ALA A 244 -14.21 -39.14 44.23
CA ALA A 244 -13.03 -40.01 44.03
C ALA A 244 -12.45 -39.69 42.62
N GLY A 245 -11.27 -39.04 42.51
CA GLY A 245 -9.97 -39.63 42.12
C GLY A 245 -9.83 -39.67 40.58
N GLU A 246 -8.84 -39.12 39.85
CA GLU A 246 -7.44 -38.71 40.05
C GLU A 246 -7.06 -37.63 38.99
N PRO A 247 -5.88 -36.97 39.07
CA PRO A 247 -5.60 -35.70 38.37
C PRO A 247 -4.67 -35.74 37.13
N SER A 248 -4.86 -34.71 36.31
CA SER A 248 -3.91 -33.96 35.45
C SER A 248 -3.20 -34.64 34.26
N ARG A 249 -3.37 -34.04 33.07
CA ARG A 249 -2.23 -33.67 32.22
C ARG A 249 -2.37 -32.25 31.67
N SER A 250 -1.55 -31.36 32.21
CA SER A 250 -1.12 -30.11 31.58
C SER A 250 -0.07 -30.41 30.50
N LEU A 251 -0.15 -29.70 29.37
CA LEU A 251 1.00 -29.55 28.47
C LEU A 251 1.20 -28.05 28.18
N SER A 252 2.38 -27.58 28.58
CA SER A 252 2.80 -26.19 28.65
C SER A 252 3.05 -25.56 27.28
N VAL A 253 2.68 -24.29 27.19
CA VAL A 253 3.16 -23.34 26.18
C VAL A 253 4.48 -22.74 26.69
N LEU A 254 5.39 -22.48 25.75
CA LEU A 254 6.64 -21.68 25.83
C LEU A 254 7.95 -22.45 26.05
N ARG A 255 8.83 -22.28 25.07
CA ARG A 255 10.28 -22.39 25.20
C ARG A 255 10.91 -21.17 24.51
N THR A 256 11.17 -20.11 25.27
CA THR A 256 12.38 -19.28 25.16
C THR A 256 13.57 -20.16 25.59
N GLU A 257 14.82 -20.05 25.14
CA GLU A 257 15.62 -18.97 24.56
C GLU A 257 16.94 -19.59 24.05
N LYS A 258 17.60 -18.97 23.07
CA LYS A 258 19.00 -18.48 23.16
C LYS A 258 19.39 -17.70 21.91
#